data_AF-A0AB72Z851-F1
#
_entry.id   AF-A0AB72Z851-F1
#
_cell.length_a   1.000
_cell.length_b   1.000
_cell.length_c   1.000
_cell.angle_alpha   90.00
_cell.angle_beta   90.00
_cell.angle_gamma   90.00
#
_symmetry.space_group_name_H-M   'P 1'
#
loop_
_entity.id
_entity.type
_entity.pdbx_description
1 polymer ?
#
loop_
_entity_poly.entity_id
_entity_poly.type
_entity_poly.pdbx_seq_one_letter_code
_entity_poly.pdbx_strand_id
1 'polypeptide(L)'
;MAMGLVSGLLSPIQTSINSQLRLTVGSPFVASFISFLVGTTLLTLVCLIVERRLTFQLKGVGRIPWWVFTGGALGVLFVTSNILLLPLLGSAMTVVLALCGQMIIALIIDHFGFFGVIPHPINRYRMIGVLLMLIGVFLIQRF
;
A
#
# COMPACT_ATOMS: atom_id res chain seq x y z
N MET A 1 16.07 -3.95 -4.25
CA MET A 1 15.63 -3.25 -5.47
C MET A 1 14.66 -4.10 -6.30
N ALA A 2 15.06 -5.29 -6.79
CA ALA A 2 14.19 -6.16 -7.61
C ALA A 2 12.85 -6.53 -6.95
N MET A 3 12.85 -6.97 -5.68
CA MET A 3 11.61 -7.26 -4.93
C MET A 3 10.69 -6.04 -4.81
N GLY A 4 11.26 -4.83 -4.68
CA GLY A 4 10.50 -3.58 -4.62
C GLY A 4 9.83 -3.25 -5.95
N LEU A 5 10.52 -3.48 -7.08
CA LEU A 5 9.94 -3.32 -8.41
C LEU A 5 8.77 -4.29 -8.63
N VAL A 6 8.96 -5.56 -8.30
CA VAL A 6 7.89 -6.58 -8.41
C VAL A 6 6.68 -6.20 -7.57
N SER A 7 6.88 -5.75 -6.32
CA SER A 7 5.79 -5.28 -5.48
C SER A 7 5.04 -4.10 -6.10
N GLY A 8 5.77 -3.15 -6.71
CA GLY A 8 5.17 -2.02 -7.43
C GLY A 8 4.33 -2.44 -8.64
N LEU A 9 4.76 -3.45 -9.39
CA LEU A 9 4.02 -3.99 -10.55
C LEU A 9 2.70 -4.65 -10.15
N LEU A 10 2.65 -5.27 -8.96
CA LEU A 10 1.44 -5.97 -8.49
C LEU A 10 0.32 -5.00 -8.10
N SER A 11 0.63 -3.78 -7.67
CA SER A 11 -0.37 -2.83 -7.15
C SER A 11 -1.40 -2.38 -8.22
N PRO A 12 -1.01 -1.96 -9.43
CA PRO A 12 -1.96 -1.62 -10.50
C PRO A 12 -2.79 -2.84 -10.96
N ILE A 13 -2.18 -4.03 -11.01
CA ILE A 13 -2.86 -5.27 -11.36
C ILE A 13 -3.95 -5.59 -10.34
N GLN A 14 -3.60 -5.58 -9.05
CA GLN A 14 -4.54 -5.79 -7.96
C GLN A 14 -5.70 -4.79 -8.00
N THR A 15 -5.40 -3.50 -8.21
CA THR A 15 -6.42 -2.45 -8.28
C THR A 15 -7.39 -2.69 -9.43
N SER A 16 -6.88 -3.10 -10.59
CA SER A 16 -7.70 -3.42 -11.77
C SER A 16 -8.62 -4.61 -11.53
N ILE A 17 -8.09 -5.70 -10.94
CA ILE A 17 -8.87 -6.89 -10.58
C ILE A 17 -9.97 -6.54 -9.57
N ASN A 18 -9.62 -5.80 -8.51
CA ASN A 18 -10.58 -5.43 -7.48
C ASN A 18 -11.64 -4.44 -8.01
N SER A 19 -11.28 -3.57 -8.95
CA SER A 19 -12.24 -2.69 -9.62
C SER A 19 -13.22 -3.48 -10.48
N GLN A 20 -12.79 -4.55 -11.15
CA GLN A 20 -13.69 -5.46 -11.86
C GLN A 20 -14.61 -6.21 -10.89
N LEU A 21 -14.05 -6.72 -9.79
CA LEU A 21 -14.84 -7.38 -8.75
C LEU A 21 -15.93 -6.46 -8.19
N ARG A 22 -15.62 -5.16 -8.00
CA ARG A 22 -16.61 -4.14 -7.63
C ARG A 22 -17.77 -4.08 -8.61
N LEU A 23 -17.53 -4.16 -9.91
CA LEU A 23 -18.59 -4.14 -10.92
C LEU A 23 -19.48 -5.39 -10.81
N THR A 24 -18.89 -6.55 -10.50
CA THR A 24 -19.63 -7.81 -10.31
C THR A 24 -20.48 -7.80 -9.05
N VAL A 25 -19.96 -7.30 -7.92
CA VAL A 25 -20.66 -7.34 -6.62
C VAL A 25 -21.44 -6.07 -6.31
N GLY A 26 -21.36 -5.04 -7.16
CA GLY A 26 -22.07 -3.77 -7.02
C GLY A 26 -21.59 -2.85 -5.89
N SER A 27 -20.55 -3.22 -5.13
CA SER A 27 -20.08 -2.44 -3.98
C SER A 27 -18.55 -2.44 -3.83
N PRO A 28 -17.91 -1.27 -3.69
CA PRO A 28 -16.47 -1.16 -3.45
C PRO A 28 -16.04 -1.75 -2.09
N PHE A 29 -16.90 -1.66 -1.08
CA PHE A 29 -16.65 -2.20 0.25
C PHE A 29 -16.71 -3.73 0.23
N VAL A 30 -17.70 -4.31 -0.46
CA VAL A 30 -17.81 -5.78 -0.61
C VAL A 30 -16.65 -6.33 -1.43
N ALA A 31 -16.25 -5.66 -2.52
CA ALA A 31 -15.08 -6.07 -3.30
C ALA A 31 -13.79 -6.04 -2.48
N SER A 32 -13.59 -4.99 -1.68
CA SER A 32 -12.44 -4.88 -0.77
C SER A 32 -12.48 -5.98 0.29
N PHE A 33 -13.64 -6.24 0.90
CA PHE A 33 -13.82 -7.31 1.87
C PHE A 33 -13.44 -8.69 1.29
N ILE A 34 -13.94 -9.03 0.10
CA ILE A 34 -13.58 -10.27 -0.58
C ILE A 34 -12.07 -10.33 -0.87
N SER A 35 -11.48 -9.22 -1.35
CA SER A 35 -10.03 -9.14 -1.61
C SER A 35 -9.20 -9.42 -0.36
N PHE A 36 -9.57 -8.80 0.77
CA PHE A 36 -8.91 -9.03 2.06
C PHE A 36 -9.16 -10.45 2.60
N LEU A 37 -10.33 -11.03 2.36
CA LEU A 37 -10.65 -12.39 2.77
C LEU A 37 -9.80 -13.41 1.99
N VAL A 38 -9.68 -13.25 0.68
CA VAL A 38 -8.79 -14.08 -0.17
C VAL A 38 -7.33 -13.92 0.27
N GLY A 39 -6.88 -12.68 0.46
CA GLY A 39 -5.51 -12.39 0.92
C GLY A 39 -5.21 -13.00 2.30
N THR A 40 -6.15 -12.88 3.24
CA THR A 40 -6.03 -13.46 4.59
C THR A 40 -5.99 -14.99 4.53
N THR A 41 -6.80 -15.60 3.67
CA THR A 41 -6.83 -17.06 3.49
C THR A 41 -5.49 -17.56 2.94
N LEU A 42 -4.96 -16.89 1.92
CA LEU A 42 -3.65 -17.21 1.35
C LEU A 42 -2.52 -17.00 2.38
N LEU A 43 -2.52 -15.90 3.12
CA LEU A 43 -1.55 -15.65 4.19
C LEU A 43 -1.64 -16.71 5.29
N THR A 44 -2.84 -17.15 5.65
CA THR A 44 -3.05 -18.22 6.64
C THR A 44 -2.40 -19.53 6.17
N LEU A 45 -2.59 -19.91 4.91
CA LEU A 45 -1.95 -21.09 4.32
C LEU A 45 -0.43 -20.97 4.31
N VAL A 46 0.10 -19.81 3.90
CA VAL A 46 1.55 -19.56 3.91
C VAL A 46 2.12 -19.68 5.33
N CYS A 47 1.46 -19.09 6.34
CA CYS A 47 1.88 -19.23 7.74
C CYS A 47 1.87 -20.70 8.20
N LEU A 48 0.84 -21.48 7.84
CA LEU A 48 0.76 -22.89 8.19
C LEU A 48 1.84 -23.74 7.50
N ILE A 49 2.25 -23.40 6.28
CA ILE A 49 3.29 -24.14 5.54
C ILE A 49 4.70 -23.76 6.03
N VAL A 50 4.97 -22.46 6.13
CA VAL A 50 6.31 -21.91 6.38
C VAL A 50 6.62 -21.88 7.88
N GLU A 51 5.74 -21.28 8.68
CA GLU A 51 5.93 -21.11 10.12
C GLU A 51 5.39 -22.31 10.92
N ARG A 52 4.55 -23.15 10.31
CA ARG A 52 3.87 -24.31 10.94
C ARG A 52 3.08 -23.97 12.19
N ARG A 53 2.68 -22.71 12.34
CA ARG A 53 1.92 -22.22 13.48
C ARG A 53 1.13 -20.97 13.09
N LEU A 54 -0.02 -20.82 13.74
CA LEU A 54 -0.81 -19.58 13.75
C LEU A 54 -0.74 -18.89 15.12
N THR A 55 0.13 -19.37 16.02
CA THR A 55 0.26 -18.81 17.36
C THR A 55 0.95 -17.45 17.31
N PHE A 56 0.26 -16.45 17.84
CA PHE A 56 0.80 -15.10 18.01
C PHE A 56 1.77 -15.10 19.20
N GLN A 57 3.02 -15.51 18.98
CA GLN A 57 4.09 -15.28 19.96
C GLN A 57 4.46 -13.79 19.95
N LEU A 58 3.64 -12.99 20.62
CA LEU A 58 3.89 -11.57 20.85
C LEU A 58 5.11 -11.44 21.77
N LYS A 59 6.30 -11.24 21.19
CA LYS A 59 7.49 -10.92 21.98
C LYS A 59 7.26 -9.58 22.68
N GLY A 60 7.26 -9.56 24.01
CA GLY A 60 6.99 -8.35 24.80
C GLY A 60 5.52 -8.12 25.17
N VAL A 61 4.80 -9.19 25.55
CA VAL A 61 3.43 -9.13 26.09
C VAL A 61 3.38 -8.10 27.23
N GLY A 62 2.79 -6.94 26.97
CA GLY A 62 2.62 -5.84 27.94
C GLY A 62 2.91 -4.43 27.42
N ARG A 63 3.67 -4.26 26.32
CA ARG A 63 4.04 -2.92 25.80
C ARG A 63 3.98 -2.78 24.27
N ILE A 64 3.21 -3.62 23.57
CA ILE A 64 3.05 -3.46 22.13
C ILE A 64 2.13 -2.24 21.90
N PRO A 65 2.60 -1.21 21.18
CA PRO A 65 1.76 -0.05 20.89
C PRO A 65 0.55 -0.46 20.05
N TRP A 66 -0.64 0.02 20.41
CA TRP A 66 -1.89 -0.31 19.72
C TRP A 66 -1.87 0.06 18.22
N TRP A 67 -1.11 1.08 17.84
CA TRP A 67 -0.97 1.53 16.45
C TRP A 67 -0.32 0.47 15.54
N VAL A 68 0.41 -0.51 16.07
CA VAL A 68 1.00 -1.58 15.24
C VAL A 68 -0.09 -2.39 14.53
N PHE A 69 -1.27 -2.50 15.13
CA PHE A 69 -2.40 -3.25 14.58
C PHE A 69 -3.23 -2.46 13.56
N THR A 70 -2.99 -1.15 13.40
CA THR A 70 -3.79 -0.32 12.47
C THR A 70 -3.37 -0.49 11.01
N GLY A 71 -2.26 -1.18 10.73
CA GLY A 71 -1.77 -1.40 9.36
C GLY A 71 -2.81 -2.05 8.45
N GLY A 72 -3.57 -3.04 8.96
CA GLY A 72 -4.66 -3.67 8.21
C GLY A 72 -5.77 -2.68 7.85
N ALA A 73 -6.17 -1.82 8.81
CA ALA A 73 -7.19 -0.80 8.58
C ALA A 73 -6.74 0.25 7.54
N LEU A 74 -5.48 0.70 7.60
CA LEU A 74 -4.89 1.58 6.60
C LEU A 74 -4.85 0.92 5.21
N GLY A 75 -4.56 -0.38 5.15
CA GLY A 75 -4.62 -1.17 3.92
C GLY A 75 -6.02 -1.22 3.31
N VAL A 76 -7.05 -1.44 4.14
CA VAL A 76 -8.46 -1.44 3.67
C VAL A 76 -8.84 -0.09 3.08
N LEU A 77 -8.48 1.01 3.76
CA LEU A 77 -8.70 2.36 3.24
C LEU A 77 -7.98 2.56 1.91
N PHE A 78 -6.70 2.21 1.83
CA PHE A 78 -5.90 2.34 0.61
C PHE A 78 -6.51 1.57 -0.57
N VAL A 79 -6.85 0.30 -0.40
CA VAL A 79 -7.42 -0.55 -1.46
C VAL A 79 -8.81 -0.04 -1.87
N THR A 80 -9.66 0.30 -0.91
CA THR A 80 -11.01 0.81 -1.19
C THR A 80 -10.95 2.13 -1.95
N SER A 81 -10.08 3.06 -1.53
CA SER A 81 -9.86 4.33 -2.23
C SER A 81 -9.39 4.10 -3.67
N ASN A 82 -8.44 3.19 -3.91
CA ASN A 82 -7.97 2.89 -5.26
C ASN A 82 -9.09 2.28 -6.15
N ILE A 83 -9.91 1.37 -5.60
CA ILE A 83 -11.08 0.81 -6.29
C ILE A 83 -12.13 1.88 -6.64
N LEU A 84 -12.29 2.88 -5.76
CA LEU A 84 -13.20 4.00 -5.97
C LEU A 84 -12.70 4.96 -7.04
N LEU A 85 -11.41 5.29 -6.99
CA LEU A 85 -10.77 6.29 -7.84
C LEU A 85 -10.47 5.77 -9.25
N LEU A 86 -10.19 4.47 -9.43
CA LEU A 86 -9.83 3.91 -10.73
C LEU A 86 -10.85 4.23 -11.85
N PRO A 87 -12.17 4.03 -11.69
CA PRO A 87 -13.13 4.39 -12.74
C PRO A 87 -13.36 5.91 -12.89
N LEU A 88 -13.00 6.72 -11.88
CA LEU A 88 -13.16 8.18 -11.93
C LEU A 88 -11.97 8.86 -12.64
N LEU A 89 -10.76 8.36 -12.40
CA LEU A 89 -9.51 9.00 -12.82
C LEU A 89 -8.78 8.23 -13.93
N GLY A 90 -9.15 6.96 -14.16
CA GLY A 90 -8.38 6.02 -14.95
C GLY A 90 -7.20 5.41 -14.16
N SER A 91 -6.66 4.31 -14.70
CA SER A 91 -5.62 3.52 -14.02
C SER A 91 -4.34 4.32 -13.75
N ALA A 92 -3.80 4.98 -14.78
CA ALA A 92 -2.55 5.73 -14.67
C ALA A 92 -2.62 6.85 -13.61
N MET A 93 -3.66 7.67 -13.66
CA MET A 93 -3.83 8.80 -12.73
C MET A 93 -4.04 8.32 -11.28
N THR A 94 -4.78 7.24 -11.08
CA THR A 94 -5.00 6.65 -9.75
C THR A 94 -3.68 6.18 -9.12
N VAL A 95 -2.85 5.47 -9.88
CA VAL A 95 -1.53 5.00 -9.43
C VAL A 95 -0.62 6.19 -9.13
N VAL A 96 -0.61 7.19 -10.01
CA VAL A 96 0.20 8.41 -9.86
C VAL A 96 -0.13 9.16 -8.57
N LEU A 97 -1.40 9.45 -8.31
CA LEU A 97 -1.83 10.16 -7.09
C LEU A 97 -1.51 9.34 -5.84
N ALA A 98 -1.71 8.02 -5.89
CA ALA A 98 -1.35 7.13 -4.80
C ALA A 98 0.16 7.19 -4.51
N LEU A 99 1.00 7.11 -5.54
CA LEU A 99 2.46 7.21 -5.41
C LEU A 99 2.89 8.57 -4.84
N CYS A 100 2.29 9.67 -5.30
CA CYS A 100 2.56 11.00 -4.76
C CYS A 100 2.25 11.07 -3.25
N GLY A 101 1.08 10.59 -2.83
CA GLY A 101 0.71 10.54 -1.41
C GLY A 101 1.63 9.64 -0.58
N GLN A 102 1.99 8.46 -1.11
CA GLN A 102 2.93 7.54 -0.49
C GLN A 102 4.31 8.19 -0.31
N MET A 103 4.82 8.90 -1.31
CA MET A 103 6.12 9.57 -1.21
C MET A 103 6.14 10.69 -0.18
N ILE A 104 5.09 11.51 -0.10
CA ILE A 104 5.00 12.58 0.90
C ILE A 104 5.08 12.00 2.32
N ILE A 105 4.26 10.97 2.61
CA ILE A 105 4.26 10.33 3.92
C ILE A 105 5.57 9.58 4.18
N ALA A 106 6.14 8.90 3.18
CA ALA A 106 7.43 8.20 3.33
C ALA A 106 8.56 9.17 3.70
N LEU A 107 8.64 10.34 3.07
CA LEU A 107 9.63 11.35 3.42
C LEU A 107 9.48 11.88 4.84
N ILE A 108 8.24 12.07 5.31
CA ILE A 108 7.96 12.49 6.68
C ILE A 108 8.38 11.41 7.67
N ILE A 109 8.01 10.15 7.43
CA ILE A 109 8.39 9.01 8.27
C ILE A 109 9.91 8.89 8.34
N ASP A 110 10.58 8.93 7.19
CA ASP A 110 12.04 8.82 7.11
C ASP A 110 12.73 10.01 7.80
N HIS A 111 12.21 11.22 7.65
CA HIS A 111 12.81 12.40 8.25
C HIS A 111 12.79 12.35 9.78
N PHE A 112 11.65 11.98 10.35
CA PHE A 112 11.45 11.95 11.80
C PHE A 112 11.79 10.60 12.44
N GLY A 113 12.05 9.56 11.63
CA GLY A 113 12.27 8.19 12.13
C GLY A 113 11.03 7.61 12.80
N PHE A 114 9.82 7.99 12.34
CA PHE A 114 8.59 7.47 12.92
C PHE A 114 8.52 5.94 12.78
N PHE A 115 7.80 5.30 13.71
CA PHE A 115 7.62 3.84 13.77
C PHE A 115 8.91 3.03 13.94
N GLY A 116 9.99 3.65 14.43
CA GLY A 116 11.27 2.98 14.66
C GLY A 116 12.12 2.80 13.39
N VAL A 117 11.78 3.50 12.32
CA VAL A 117 12.58 3.55 11.09
C VAL A 117 13.85 4.35 11.36
N ILE A 118 14.98 3.91 10.78
CA ILE A 118 16.26 4.63 10.89
C ILE A 118 16.06 6.02 10.25
N PRO A 119 16.24 7.12 11.00
CA PRO A 119 15.98 8.45 10.46
C PRO A 119 16.96 8.76 9.32
N HIS A 120 16.40 9.11 8.17
CA HIS A 120 17.12 9.55 6.99
C HIS A 120 16.68 10.99 6.71
N PRO A 121 17.44 12.00 7.16
CA PRO A 121 17.02 13.39 7.02
C PRO A 121 16.85 13.77 5.54
N ILE A 122 15.87 14.64 5.29
CA ILE A 122 15.64 15.17 3.95
C ILE A 122 16.84 16.04 3.58
N ASN A 123 17.54 15.65 2.53
CA ASN A 123 18.64 16.43 1.95
C ASN A 123 18.23 16.97 0.58
N ARG A 124 19.02 17.91 0.06
CA ARG A 124 18.75 18.57 -1.22
C ARG A 124 18.61 17.57 -2.38
N TYR A 125 19.39 16.49 -2.39
CA TYR A 125 19.36 15.47 -3.43
C TYR A 125 18.07 14.63 -3.40
N ARG A 126 17.55 14.27 -2.21
CA ARG A 126 16.26 13.58 -2.06
C ARG A 126 15.11 14.45 -2.53
N MET A 127 15.12 15.74 -2.20
CA MET A 127 14.15 16.69 -2.73
C MET A 127 14.17 16.75 -4.25
N ILE A 128 15.36 16.84 -4.86
CA ILE A 128 15.51 16.82 -6.32
C ILE A 128 14.95 15.52 -6.92
N GLY A 129 15.29 14.36 -6.34
CA GLY A 129 14.80 13.07 -6.81
C GLY A 129 13.28 12.95 -6.78
N VAL A 130 12.65 13.43 -5.70
CA VAL A 130 11.18 13.47 -5.56
C VAL A 130 10.58 14.43 -6.58
N LEU A 131 11.16 15.61 -6.77
CA LEU A 131 10.70 16.58 -7.77
C LEU A 131 10.76 16.01 -9.19
N LEU A 132 11.86 15.34 -9.54
CA LEU A 132 12.03 14.67 -10.84
C LEU A 132 11.00 13.55 -11.02
N MET A 133 10.74 12.76 -9.97
CA MET A 133 9.69 11.74 -10.01
C MET A 133 8.31 12.37 -10.25
N LEU A 134 7.96 13.43 -9.52
CA LEU A 134 6.69 14.14 -9.69
C LEU A 134 6.55 14.75 -11.09
N ILE A 135 7.62 15.31 -11.65
CA ILE A 135 7.63 15.83 -13.02
C ILE A 135 7.43 14.69 -14.03
N GLY A 136 8.15 13.58 -13.90
CA GLY A 136 8.00 12.44 -14.79
C GLY A 136 6.57 11.87 -14.77
N VAL A 137 6.02 11.77 -13.57
CA VAL A 137 4.63 11.39 -13.32
C VAL A 137 3.63 12.36 -13.98
N PHE A 138 3.84 13.67 -13.84
CA PHE A 138 2.99 14.70 -14.47
C PHE A 138 3.04 14.61 -16.00
N LEU A 139 4.23 14.40 -16.58
CA LEU A 139 4.38 14.25 -18.02
C LEU A 139 3.64 13.03 -18.57
N ILE A 140 3.77 11.87 -17.91
CA ILE A 140 3.04 10.62 -18.26
C ILE A 140 1.52 10.81 -18.18
N GLN A 141 1.06 11.67 -17.27
CA GLN A 141 -0.36 11.94 -17.13
C GLN A 141 -0.89 12.92 -18.19
N ARG A 142 -0.05 13.87 -18.62
CA ARG A 142 -0.46 14.95 -19.52
C ARG A 142 -0.47 14.53 -20.99
N PHE A 143 0.38 13.58 -21.38
CA PHE A 143 0.62 13.15 -22.75
C PHE A 143 0.52 11.63 -22.87
#